data_AF-A0A514XLE9-F1
#
_entry.id   AF-A0A514XLE9-F1
#
_cell.length_a   1.000
_cell.length_b   1.000
_cell.length_c   1.000
_cell.angle_alpha   90.00
_cell.angle_beta   90.00
_cell.angle_gamma   90.00
#
_symmetry.space_group_name_H-M   'P 1'
#
loop_
_entity.id
_entity.type
_entity.pdbx_description
1 polymer ?
#
loop_
_entity_poly.entity_id
_entity_poly.type
_entity_poly.pdbx_seq_one_letter_code
_entity_poly.pdbx_strand_id
1 'polypeptide(L)'
;MGAHKRNYRRHHDDEHGQEHNSAHDESNWLVSYADMMTLLFGFFVLMYSLSRFDNTRFDLVRKEVAKYFGGNIKEISTVLEAEQKLKTALLGSGEMKGVEVSKGSDNTLQLKFEGNVLFESGATELKEAAKPALRQVVAALRTVPSVEKISVEGHTDGDPMQSSVIKSNWELSSMRASSVVRYFEESGLSSNVLAAVGFGSSHPVAPEKDAQGNPLEINKAANRRVVVQVKLLDPEEAYRLQQQQFKKQLTKEEVERQKKENELQDKMKLAKVRFEEAQRKYREQAEQKRKEQQLQKLEKQIEALETKTKSYEQKAQ
;
A
#
# COMPACT_ATOMS: atom_id res chain seq x y z
N MET A 1 72.06 72.39 55.66
CA MET A 1 71.24 71.20 56.03
C MET A 1 70.90 70.48 54.74
N GLY A 2 71.29 69.24 54.47
CA GLY A 2 72.02 68.26 55.25
C GLY A 2 72.32 67.04 54.36
N ALA A 3 73.44 66.39 54.68
CA ALA A 3 73.80 64.97 54.56
C ALA A 3 73.61 64.24 53.20
N HIS A 4 74.68 63.76 52.56
CA HIS A 4 75.41 62.51 52.86
C HIS A 4 74.58 61.23 52.77
N LYS A 5 74.84 60.48 51.67
CA LYS A 5 75.19 59.06 51.58
C LYS A 5 74.50 58.10 52.56
N ARG A 6 73.88 57.02 52.03
CA ARG A 6 74.45 55.66 52.11
C ARG A 6 73.61 54.59 51.39
N ASN A 7 74.37 53.74 50.69
CA ASN A 7 74.06 52.41 50.17
C ASN A 7 73.52 51.43 51.23
N TYR A 8 72.69 50.50 50.74
CA TYR A 8 72.78 49.02 50.74
C TYR A 8 71.32 48.51 50.69
N ARG A 9 70.89 47.58 49.82
CA ARG A 9 71.45 46.24 49.57
C ARG A 9 70.70 45.58 48.39
N ARG A 10 71.46 44.79 47.62
CA ARG A 10 71.12 43.97 46.43
C ARG A 10 69.93 43.01 46.60
N HIS A 11 69.23 42.74 45.50
CA HIS A 11 68.95 41.40 44.94
C HIS A 11 68.58 41.59 43.46
N HIS A 12 69.43 41.19 42.51
CA HIS A 12 69.42 39.88 41.82
C HIS A 12 68.19 39.75 40.93
N ASP A 13 68.30 40.25 39.70
CA ASP A 13 67.46 39.91 38.55
C ASP A 13 68.18 40.52 37.33
N ASP A 14 68.54 39.69 36.34
CA ASP A 14 68.52 40.05 34.91
C ASP A 14 69.22 38.95 34.08
N GLU A 15 68.53 38.61 32.99
CA GLU A 15 69.01 37.93 31.77
C GLU A 15 69.11 36.40 31.74
N HIS A 16 67.98 35.75 31.45
CA HIS A 16 67.92 34.81 30.33
C HIS A 16 66.63 35.02 29.52
N GLY A 17 66.84 35.59 28.32
CA GLY A 17 66.05 35.52 27.09
C GLY A 17 64.57 35.15 27.18
N GLN A 18 63.73 36.15 26.94
CA GLN A 18 62.45 35.94 26.28
C GLN A 18 62.70 35.45 24.85
N GLU A 19 62.24 34.23 24.52
CA GLU A 19 61.73 33.94 23.19
C GLU A 19 60.26 33.54 23.32
N HIS A 20 59.43 34.34 22.68
CA HIS A 20 57.99 34.34 22.76
C HIS A 20 57.41 33.23 21.87
N ASN A 21 56.43 32.51 22.42
CA ASN A 21 55.40 31.75 21.72
C ASN A 21 55.05 32.26 20.31
N SER A 22 55.10 31.39 19.29
CA SER A 22 54.31 31.57 18.04
C SER A 22 54.13 30.32 17.17
N ALA A 23 54.34 29.09 17.67
CA ALA A 23 54.15 27.87 16.85
C ALA A 23 52.94 26.99 17.26
N HIS A 24 52.28 27.30 18.38
CA HIS A 24 51.26 26.44 18.98
C HIS A 24 49.80 26.92 18.82
N ASP A 25 49.55 28.06 18.16
CA ASP A 25 48.19 28.61 18.02
C ASP A 25 47.62 28.52 16.58
N GLU A 26 48.47 28.43 15.55
CA GLU A 26 48.00 28.31 14.17
C GLU A 26 47.53 26.89 13.79
N SER A 27 47.76 25.87 14.63
CA SER A 27 47.44 24.47 14.32
C SER A 27 46.14 23.96 14.97
N ASN A 28 45.59 24.67 15.95
CA ASN A 28 44.38 24.24 16.67
C ASN A 28 43.09 24.34 15.84
N TRP A 29 42.98 25.32 14.94
CA TRP A 29 41.82 25.42 14.04
C TRP A 29 41.82 24.30 13.00
N LEU A 30 43.01 23.85 12.57
CA LEU A 30 43.18 22.76 11.62
C LEU A 30 42.69 21.43 12.19
N VAL A 31 42.84 21.22 13.51
CA VAL A 31 42.32 20.04 14.21
C VAL A 31 40.80 20.03 14.22
N SER A 32 40.15 21.16 14.53
CA SER A 32 38.69 21.27 14.52
C SER A 32 38.11 21.14 13.10
N TYR A 33 38.82 21.69 12.10
CA TYR A 33 38.48 21.52 10.69
C TYR A 33 38.62 20.07 10.22
N ALA A 34 39.72 19.40 10.61
CA ALA A 34 39.93 17.99 10.31
C ALA A 34 38.84 17.12 10.96
N ASP A 35 38.43 17.42 12.19
CA ASP A 35 37.33 16.71 12.87
C ASP A 35 35.97 16.94 12.19
N MET A 36 35.67 18.17 11.75
CA MET A 36 34.46 18.42 10.96
C MET A 36 34.49 17.69 9.61
N MET A 37 35.64 17.61 8.96
CA MET A 37 35.82 16.89 7.69
C MET A 37 35.70 15.37 7.86
N THR A 38 36.22 14.81 8.97
CA THR A 38 36.06 13.38 9.27
C THR A 38 34.64 13.04 9.71
N LEU A 39 33.95 13.92 10.45
CA LEU A 39 32.53 13.76 10.76
C LEU A 39 31.67 13.84 9.51
N LEU A 40 31.96 14.77 8.59
CA LEU A 40 31.26 14.89 7.32
C LEU A 40 31.52 13.69 6.41
N PHE A 41 32.77 13.22 6.34
CA PHE A 41 33.15 12.01 5.61
C PHE A 41 32.45 10.78 6.20
N GLY A 42 32.46 10.62 7.52
CA GLY A 42 31.75 9.55 8.23
C GLY A 42 30.25 9.61 7.97
N PHE A 43 29.66 10.81 7.99
CA PHE A 43 28.26 11.03 7.64
C PHE A 43 27.95 10.61 6.20
N PHE A 44 28.76 11.01 5.22
CA PHE A 44 28.55 10.62 3.82
C PHE A 44 28.78 9.13 3.58
N VAL A 45 29.74 8.49 4.24
CA VAL A 45 29.92 7.03 4.18
C VAL A 45 28.71 6.31 4.77
N LEU A 46 28.18 6.80 5.89
CA LEU A 46 26.96 6.26 6.50
C LEU A 46 25.75 6.48 5.58
N MET A 47 25.59 7.68 5.01
CA MET A 47 24.53 7.97 4.04
C MET A 47 24.66 7.13 2.77
N TYR A 48 25.88 6.87 2.29
CA TYR A 48 26.15 6.01 1.13
C TYR A 48 25.82 4.54 1.43
N SER A 49 26.11 4.08 2.65
CA SER A 49 25.72 2.75 3.13
C SER A 49 24.19 2.59 3.16
N LEU A 50 23.47 3.64 3.59
CA LEU A 50 22.01 3.67 3.54
C LEU A 50 21.48 3.88 2.10
N SER A 51 22.21 4.54 1.20
CA SER A 51 21.74 4.78 -0.17
C SER A 51 21.55 3.50 -1.00
N ARG A 52 22.18 2.39 -0.58
CA ARG A 52 22.01 1.06 -1.19
C ARG A 52 21.07 0.21 -0.32
N PHE A 53 19.90 0.74 0.03
CA PHE A 53 18.87 -0.10 0.64
C PHE A 53 18.35 -1.10 -0.38
N ASP A 54 18.66 -2.37 -0.14
CA ASP A 54 18.11 -3.51 -0.85
C ASP A 54 16.60 -3.59 -0.55
N ASN A 55 15.76 -3.36 -1.56
CA ASN A 55 14.29 -3.38 -1.43
C ASN A 55 13.79 -4.66 -0.76
N THR A 56 14.50 -5.78 -0.92
CA THR A 56 14.17 -7.05 -0.28
C THR A 56 14.24 -7.01 1.25
N ARG A 57 15.23 -6.31 1.83
CA ARG A 57 15.36 -6.16 3.29
C ARG A 57 14.29 -5.25 3.86
N PHE A 58 13.90 -4.23 3.10
CA PHE A 58 12.84 -3.33 3.49
C PHE A 58 11.47 -4.03 3.49
N ASP A 59 11.22 -4.88 2.49
CA ASP A 59 10.00 -5.70 2.45
C ASP A 59 9.96 -6.75 3.56
N LEU A 60 11.11 -7.32 3.95
CA LEU A 60 11.20 -8.20 5.13
C LEU A 60 10.89 -7.47 6.45
N VAL A 61 11.49 -6.29 6.66
CA VAL A 61 11.20 -5.47 7.85
C VAL A 61 9.73 -5.04 7.86
N ARG A 62 9.17 -4.66 6.70
CA ARG A 62 7.75 -4.33 6.55
C ARG A 62 6.85 -5.51 6.87
N LYS A 63 7.16 -6.71 6.36
CA LYS A 63 6.40 -7.93 6.61
C LYS A 63 6.36 -8.26 8.09
N GLU A 64 7.49 -8.12 8.77
CA GLU A 64 7.60 -8.40 10.20
C GLU A 64 6.87 -7.34 11.02
N VAL A 65 7.02 -6.04 10.70
CA VAL A 65 6.28 -4.94 11.34
C VAL A 65 4.76 -5.11 11.11
N ALA A 66 4.31 -5.33 9.87
CA ALA A 66 2.90 -5.49 9.54
C ALA A 66 2.24 -6.67 10.26
N LYS A 67 2.98 -7.77 10.43
CA LYS A 67 2.55 -8.95 11.19
C LYS A 67 2.30 -8.63 12.67
N TYR A 68 3.11 -7.77 13.29
CA TYR A 68 2.89 -7.34 14.67
C TYR A 68 1.79 -6.27 14.82
N PHE A 69 1.57 -5.45 13.80
CA PHE A 69 0.57 -4.37 13.83
C PHE A 69 -0.79 -4.75 13.20
N GLY A 70 -1.01 -6.02 12.84
CA GLY A 70 -2.31 -6.52 12.36
C GLY A 70 -2.73 -6.01 10.98
N GLY A 71 -1.80 -5.43 10.21
CA GLY A 71 -2.05 -4.89 8.88
C GLY A 71 -1.90 -5.97 7.81
N ASN A 72 -2.98 -6.27 7.07
CA ASN A 72 -2.88 -7.02 5.81
C ASN A 72 -2.25 -6.12 4.74
N ILE A 73 -0.92 -6.07 4.69
CA ILE A 73 -0.20 -5.45 3.58
C ILE A 73 -0.27 -6.42 2.40
N LYS A 74 -0.90 -6.01 1.29
CA LYS A 74 -0.80 -6.75 0.03
C LYS A 74 0.68 -6.81 -0.35
N GLU A 75 1.20 -8.02 -0.47
CA GLU A 75 2.57 -8.30 -0.87
C GLU A 75 2.88 -7.48 -2.14
N ILE A 76 3.98 -6.71 -2.17
CA ILE A 76 4.43 -6.06 -3.40
C ILE A 76 5.44 -7.03 -3.99
N SER A 77 5.01 -7.85 -4.95
CA SER A 77 5.92 -8.79 -5.59
C SER A 77 6.85 -8.06 -6.53
N THR A 78 8.14 -8.28 -6.36
CA THR A 78 9.11 -7.88 -7.38
C THR A 78 8.92 -8.73 -8.63
N VAL A 79 9.35 -8.24 -9.80
CA VAL A 79 9.30 -9.04 -11.05
C VAL A 79 10.03 -10.36 -10.91
N LEU A 80 11.13 -10.40 -10.15
CA LEU A 80 11.89 -11.63 -9.94
C LEU A 80 11.10 -12.68 -9.15
N GLU A 81 10.38 -12.25 -8.10
CA GLU A 81 9.51 -13.13 -7.33
C GLU A 81 8.30 -13.59 -8.15
N ALA A 82 7.70 -12.68 -8.92
CA ALA A 82 6.60 -12.99 -9.82
C ALA A 82 7.04 -14.00 -10.89
N GLU A 83 8.24 -13.82 -11.46
CA GLU A 83 8.86 -14.75 -12.41
C GLU A 83 9.04 -16.13 -11.79
N GLN A 84 9.65 -16.22 -10.60
CA GLN A 84 9.86 -17.49 -9.92
C GLN A 84 8.53 -18.18 -9.61
N LYS A 85 7.55 -17.46 -9.09
CA LYS A 85 6.22 -17.99 -8.78
C LYS A 85 5.52 -18.55 -10.01
N LEU A 86 5.58 -17.83 -11.13
CA LEU A 86 5.02 -18.27 -12.41
C LEU A 86 5.79 -19.46 -12.99
N LYS A 87 7.13 -19.45 -12.93
CA LYS A 87 7.94 -20.61 -13.30
C LYS A 87 7.58 -21.84 -12.49
N THR A 88 7.45 -21.73 -11.17
CA THR A 88 7.06 -22.86 -10.31
C THR A 88 5.65 -23.35 -10.63
N ALA A 89 4.69 -22.44 -10.85
CA ALA A 89 3.32 -22.80 -11.18
C ALA A 89 3.18 -23.49 -12.55
N LEU A 90 3.96 -23.05 -13.56
CA LEU A 90 3.85 -23.54 -14.94
C LEU A 90 4.80 -24.70 -15.27
N LEU A 91 6.01 -24.71 -14.71
CA LEU A 91 7.00 -25.77 -14.94
C LEU A 91 6.86 -26.90 -13.93
N GLY A 92 6.40 -26.62 -12.71
CA GLY A 92 6.18 -27.62 -11.67
C GLY A 92 5.02 -28.58 -11.99
N SER A 93 4.07 -28.17 -12.83
CA SER A 93 2.97 -29.03 -13.29
C SER A 93 3.38 -29.96 -14.43
N GLY A 94 4.48 -29.68 -15.14
CA GLY A 94 4.91 -30.44 -16.32
C GLY A 94 3.93 -30.34 -17.51
N GLU A 95 2.95 -29.45 -17.45
CA GLU A 95 1.77 -29.46 -18.32
C GLU A 95 1.96 -28.76 -19.67
N MET A 96 3.02 -27.97 -19.87
CA MET A 96 3.20 -27.28 -21.16
C MET A 96 4.65 -27.20 -21.61
N LYS A 97 4.96 -27.91 -22.71
CA LYS A 97 6.16 -27.68 -23.51
C LYS A 97 5.92 -26.47 -24.43
N GLY A 98 6.93 -25.62 -24.64
CA GLY A 98 6.83 -24.45 -25.51
C GLY A 98 6.32 -23.18 -24.84
N VAL A 99 6.43 -23.08 -23.50
CA VAL A 99 6.25 -21.83 -22.74
C VAL A 99 7.54 -21.45 -22.06
N GLU A 100 7.99 -20.22 -22.33
CA GLU A 100 9.15 -19.62 -21.70
C GLU A 100 8.70 -18.43 -20.85
N VAL A 101 9.14 -18.39 -19.59
CA VAL A 101 8.91 -17.24 -18.71
C VAL A 101 10.24 -16.55 -18.48
N SER A 102 10.28 -15.23 -18.70
CA SER A 102 11.47 -14.43 -18.51
C SER A 102 11.14 -13.02 -18.06
N LYS A 103 12.07 -12.38 -17.36
CA LYS A 103 12.00 -10.94 -17.09
C LYS A 103 12.19 -10.13 -18.39
N GLY A 104 11.30 -9.19 -18.65
CA GLY A 104 11.42 -8.16 -19.68
C GLY A 104 12.02 -6.86 -19.13
N SER A 105 11.96 -5.79 -19.93
CA SER A 105 12.31 -4.43 -19.50
C SER A 105 11.19 -3.80 -18.66
N ASP A 106 11.47 -2.67 -18.01
CA ASP A 106 10.46 -1.77 -17.40
C ASP A 106 9.43 -2.48 -16.51
N ASN A 107 9.95 -3.27 -15.56
CA ASN A 107 9.13 -4.01 -14.59
C ASN A 107 8.11 -4.97 -15.22
N THR A 108 8.41 -5.48 -16.42
CA THR A 108 7.54 -6.39 -17.17
C THR A 108 8.02 -7.83 -17.04
N LEU A 109 7.08 -8.74 -16.87
CA LEU A 109 7.30 -10.18 -17.02
C LEU A 109 6.78 -10.63 -18.38
N GLN A 110 7.57 -11.45 -19.07
CA GLN A 110 7.24 -11.95 -20.40
C GLN A 110 6.96 -13.46 -20.33
N LEU A 111 5.80 -13.88 -20.82
CA LEU A 111 5.48 -15.28 -21.06
C LEU A 111 5.36 -15.49 -22.57
N LYS A 112 6.29 -16.24 -23.15
CA LYS A 112 6.34 -16.53 -24.58
C LYS A 112 5.82 -17.93 -24.83
N PHE A 113 4.81 -18.02 -25.68
CA PHE A 113 4.19 -19.24 -26.15
C PHE A 113 4.56 -19.47 -27.61
N GLU A 114 5.03 -20.67 -27.95
CA GLU A 114 5.16 -21.08 -29.34
C GLU A 114 3.78 -21.12 -30.02
N GLY A 115 3.69 -20.67 -31.27
CA GLY A 115 2.40 -20.46 -31.94
C GLY A 115 1.61 -21.74 -32.18
N ASN A 116 2.29 -22.85 -32.49
CA ASN A 116 1.71 -24.18 -32.70
C ASN A 116 1.15 -24.82 -31.43
N VAL A 117 1.59 -24.37 -30.26
CA VAL A 117 1.07 -24.82 -28.96
C VAL A 117 -0.35 -24.28 -28.75
N LEU A 118 -0.61 -23.03 -29.14
CA LEU A 118 -1.88 -22.36 -28.92
C LEU A 118 -2.89 -22.50 -30.06
N PHE A 119 -2.42 -22.53 -31.30
CA PHE A 119 -3.26 -22.47 -32.50
C PHE A 119 -2.86 -23.50 -33.55
N GLU A 120 -3.84 -23.99 -34.30
CA GLU A 120 -3.54 -24.66 -35.57
C GLU A 120 -3.04 -23.67 -36.63
N SER A 121 -2.40 -24.18 -37.68
CA SER A 121 -1.93 -23.34 -38.78
C SER A 121 -3.10 -22.57 -39.40
N GLY A 122 -2.94 -21.26 -39.57
CA GLY A 122 -3.99 -20.36 -40.09
C GLY A 122 -5.21 -20.14 -39.16
N ALA A 123 -5.33 -20.87 -38.05
CA ALA A 123 -6.47 -20.75 -37.15
C ALA A 123 -6.31 -19.59 -36.14
N THR A 124 -7.44 -19.01 -35.74
CA THR A 124 -7.54 -17.98 -34.68
C THR A 124 -8.19 -18.50 -33.40
N GLU A 125 -8.74 -19.72 -33.44
CA GLU A 125 -9.33 -20.38 -32.28
C GLU A 125 -8.27 -21.15 -31.50
N LEU A 126 -8.34 -21.06 -30.17
CA LEU A 126 -7.43 -21.77 -29.28
C LEU A 126 -7.68 -23.27 -29.33
N LYS A 127 -6.61 -24.06 -29.40
CA LYS A 127 -6.69 -25.52 -29.25
C LYS A 127 -7.27 -25.89 -27.88
N GLU A 128 -8.15 -26.88 -27.83
CA GLU A 128 -8.66 -27.41 -26.55
C GLU A 128 -7.53 -27.88 -25.63
N ALA A 129 -6.48 -28.47 -26.20
CA ALA A 129 -5.29 -28.91 -25.47
C ALA A 129 -4.48 -27.75 -24.83
N ALA A 130 -4.59 -26.52 -25.35
CA ALA A 130 -3.89 -25.36 -24.80
C ALA A 130 -4.61 -24.73 -23.60
N LYS A 131 -5.93 -24.91 -23.51
CA LYS A 131 -6.77 -24.28 -22.49
C LYS A 131 -6.34 -24.60 -21.04
N PRO A 132 -6.02 -25.86 -20.65
CA PRO A 132 -5.62 -26.17 -19.28
C PRO A 132 -4.42 -25.34 -18.80
N ALA A 133 -3.37 -25.25 -19.61
CA ALA A 133 -2.19 -24.50 -19.24
C ALA A 133 -2.40 -22.98 -19.29
N LEU A 134 -3.18 -22.44 -20.24
CA LEU A 134 -3.61 -21.04 -20.19
C LEU A 134 -4.40 -20.73 -18.92
N ARG A 135 -5.21 -21.67 -18.43
CA ARG A 135 -5.92 -21.54 -17.14
C ARG A 135 -4.96 -21.50 -15.96
N GLN A 136 -3.87 -22.28 -16.00
CA GLN A 136 -2.81 -22.22 -14.99
C GLN A 136 -2.07 -20.88 -15.01
N VAL A 137 -1.79 -20.33 -16.21
CA VAL A 137 -1.23 -18.99 -16.37
C VAL A 137 -2.14 -17.96 -15.70
N VAL A 138 -3.44 -17.99 -16.00
CA VAL A 138 -4.42 -17.09 -15.37
C VAL A 138 -4.45 -17.26 -13.85
N ALA A 139 -4.49 -18.50 -13.36
CA ALA A 139 -4.48 -18.79 -11.93
C ALA A 139 -3.24 -18.21 -11.25
N ALA A 140 -2.06 -18.40 -11.84
CA ALA A 140 -0.81 -17.86 -11.34
C ALA A 140 -0.79 -16.32 -11.37
N LEU A 141 -1.21 -15.70 -12.49
CA LEU A 141 -1.29 -14.24 -12.62
C LEU A 141 -2.22 -13.60 -11.59
N ARG A 142 -3.31 -14.26 -11.22
CA ARG A 142 -4.21 -13.78 -10.15
C ARG A 142 -3.55 -13.75 -8.77
N THR A 143 -2.49 -14.55 -8.58
CA THR A 143 -1.70 -14.53 -7.34
C THR A 143 -0.53 -13.56 -7.39
N VAL A 144 -0.24 -12.96 -8.54
CA VAL A 144 0.77 -11.91 -8.67
C VAL A 144 0.11 -10.59 -8.29
N PRO A 145 0.51 -9.96 -7.18
CA PRO A 145 -0.01 -8.67 -6.78
C PRO A 145 0.48 -7.56 -7.72
N SER A 146 -0.24 -6.43 -7.72
CA SER A 146 0.21 -5.19 -8.37
C SER A 146 0.40 -5.27 -9.89
N VAL A 147 -0.34 -6.13 -10.59
CA VAL A 147 -0.39 -6.12 -12.06
C VAL A 147 -1.07 -4.83 -12.53
N GLU A 148 -0.34 -4.01 -13.28
CA GLU A 148 -0.84 -2.77 -13.90
C GLU A 148 -1.56 -3.09 -15.21
N LYS A 149 -0.91 -3.88 -16.07
CA LYS A 149 -1.38 -4.19 -17.42
C LYS A 149 -0.88 -5.54 -17.88
N ILE A 150 -1.70 -6.25 -18.65
CA ILE A 150 -1.40 -7.51 -19.33
C ILE A 150 -1.67 -7.28 -20.81
N SER A 151 -0.60 -7.24 -21.62
CA SER A 151 -0.66 -7.13 -23.08
C SER A 151 -0.39 -8.47 -23.71
N VAL A 152 -1.31 -8.96 -24.53
CA VAL A 152 -1.12 -10.17 -25.34
C VAL A 152 -0.75 -9.75 -26.76
N GLU A 153 0.42 -10.18 -27.19
CA GLU A 153 1.06 -9.78 -28.43
C GLU A 153 1.13 -10.98 -29.39
N GLY A 154 0.45 -10.87 -30.52
CA GLY A 154 0.49 -11.88 -31.57
C GLY A 154 1.59 -11.59 -32.58
N HIS A 155 2.36 -12.61 -32.96
CA HIS A 155 3.39 -12.53 -34.00
C HIS A 155 3.26 -13.68 -35.00
N THR A 156 3.59 -13.41 -36.25
CA THR A 156 3.62 -14.39 -37.36
C THR A 156 5.03 -14.47 -37.93
N ASP A 157 5.24 -15.44 -38.82
CA ASP A 157 6.34 -15.35 -39.79
C ASP A 157 5.97 -14.37 -40.94
N GLY A 158 6.92 -14.14 -41.83
CA GLY A 158 6.81 -13.28 -43.01
C GLY A 158 6.14 -13.95 -44.21
N ASP A 159 5.77 -15.23 -44.13
CA ASP A 159 5.00 -15.88 -45.18
C ASP A 159 3.61 -15.23 -45.28
N PRO A 160 3.15 -14.84 -46.48
CA PRO A 160 1.84 -14.22 -46.64
C PRO A 160 0.73 -15.14 -46.15
N MET A 161 -0.19 -14.58 -45.36
CA MET A 161 -1.41 -15.28 -44.93
C MET A 161 -2.20 -15.77 -46.15
N GLN A 162 -2.45 -17.07 -46.22
CA GLN A 162 -3.28 -17.70 -47.26
C GLN A 162 -4.64 -18.08 -46.66
N SER A 163 -5.55 -17.11 -46.60
CA SER A 163 -6.93 -17.32 -46.16
C SER A 163 -7.89 -16.48 -46.99
N SER A 164 -9.06 -17.04 -47.31
CA SER A 164 -10.14 -16.29 -47.97
C SER A 164 -10.78 -15.27 -47.02
N VAL A 165 -10.70 -15.51 -45.71
CA VAL A 165 -11.32 -14.71 -44.66
C VAL A 165 -10.34 -13.70 -44.08
N ILE A 166 -9.17 -14.17 -43.63
CA ILE A 166 -8.16 -13.33 -42.97
C ILE A 166 -7.21 -12.78 -44.03
N LYS A 167 -7.16 -11.46 -44.18
CA LYS A 167 -6.50 -10.82 -45.33
C LYS A 167 -5.02 -10.57 -45.13
N SER A 168 -4.55 -10.57 -43.88
CA SER A 168 -3.15 -10.28 -43.58
C SER A 168 -2.65 -10.98 -42.31
N ASN A 169 -1.32 -11.06 -42.19
CA ASN A 169 -0.66 -11.50 -40.96
C ASN A 169 -0.94 -10.56 -39.78
N TRP A 170 -1.14 -9.27 -40.05
CA TRP A 170 -1.54 -8.31 -39.03
C TRP A 170 -2.91 -8.68 -38.44
N GLU A 171 -3.90 -8.93 -39.30
CA GLU A 171 -5.24 -9.39 -38.87
C GLU A 171 -5.17 -10.73 -38.11
N LEU A 172 -4.44 -11.73 -38.65
CA LEU A 172 -4.29 -13.02 -37.98
C LEU A 172 -3.74 -12.85 -36.56
N SER A 173 -2.66 -12.08 -36.43
CA SER A 173 -2.00 -11.88 -35.16
C SER A 173 -2.88 -11.16 -34.14
N SER A 174 -3.63 -10.14 -34.58
CA SER A 174 -4.61 -9.41 -33.77
C SER A 174 -5.75 -10.32 -33.31
N MET A 175 -6.29 -11.15 -34.21
CA MET A 175 -7.36 -12.09 -33.88
C MET A 175 -6.89 -13.16 -32.90
N ARG A 176 -5.67 -13.70 -33.07
CA ARG A 176 -5.07 -14.66 -32.12
C ARG A 176 -4.86 -14.05 -30.74
N ALA A 177 -4.31 -12.84 -30.67
CA ALA A 177 -4.15 -12.11 -29.42
C ALA A 177 -5.51 -11.87 -28.73
N SER A 178 -6.53 -11.48 -29.50
CA SER A 178 -7.90 -11.30 -29.00
C SER A 178 -8.51 -12.59 -28.45
N SER A 179 -8.30 -13.74 -29.11
CA SER A 179 -8.77 -15.04 -28.62
C SER A 179 -8.15 -15.42 -27.27
N VAL A 180 -6.87 -15.15 -27.07
CA VAL A 180 -6.18 -15.38 -25.78
C VAL A 180 -6.71 -14.43 -24.71
N VAL A 181 -6.86 -13.14 -25.02
CA VAL A 181 -7.45 -12.15 -24.09
C VAL A 181 -8.86 -12.55 -23.67
N ARG A 182 -9.71 -12.96 -24.62
CA ARG A 182 -11.06 -13.45 -24.33
C ARG A 182 -11.02 -14.65 -23.38
N TYR A 183 -10.13 -15.62 -23.64
CA TYR A 183 -9.97 -16.78 -22.77
C TYR A 183 -9.48 -16.39 -21.35
N PHE A 184 -8.59 -15.41 -21.25
CA PHE A 184 -8.09 -14.88 -19.98
C PHE A 184 -9.19 -14.19 -19.17
N GLU A 185 -10.03 -13.40 -19.82
CA GLU A 185 -11.20 -12.76 -19.22
C GLU A 185 -12.21 -13.79 -18.72
N GLU A 186 -12.58 -14.76 -19.58
CA GLU A 186 -13.48 -15.88 -19.23
C GLU A 186 -12.94 -16.73 -18.07
N SER A 187 -11.61 -16.79 -17.92
CA SER A 187 -10.93 -17.51 -16.83
C SER A 187 -10.79 -16.67 -15.54
N GLY A 188 -11.27 -15.42 -15.55
CA GLY A 188 -11.41 -14.58 -14.36
C GLY A 188 -10.36 -13.48 -14.19
N LEU A 189 -9.62 -13.10 -15.24
CA LEU A 189 -8.84 -11.86 -15.24
C LEU A 189 -9.76 -10.66 -15.51
N SER A 190 -9.46 -9.53 -14.86
CA SER A 190 -10.21 -8.28 -15.06
C SER A 190 -9.94 -7.70 -16.45
N SER A 191 -10.99 -7.36 -17.19
CA SER A 191 -10.87 -6.72 -18.51
C SER A 191 -10.12 -5.39 -18.47
N ASN A 192 -10.16 -4.68 -17.33
CA ASN A 192 -9.49 -3.39 -17.15
C ASN A 192 -7.97 -3.44 -17.26
N VAL A 193 -7.36 -4.63 -17.10
CA VAL A 193 -5.91 -4.80 -17.21
C VAL A 193 -5.51 -5.48 -18.52
N LEU A 194 -6.45 -5.93 -19.35
CA LEU A 194 -6.15 -6.73 -20.54
C LEU A 194 -6.06 -5.86 -21.80
N ALA A 195 -5.10 -6.18 -22.67
CA ALA A 195 -4.97 -5.61 -24.00
C ALA A 195 -4.55 -6.70 -25.00
N ALA A 196 -5.06 -6.62 -26.23
CA ALA A 196 -4.64 -7.46 -27.35
C ALA A 196 -3.93 -6.59 -28.39
N VAL A 197 -2.77 -7.04 -28.88
CA VAL A 197 -1.95 -6.34 -29.87
C VAL A 197 -1.51 -7.33 -30.93
N GLY A 198 -1.71 -7.01 -32.20
CA GLY A 198 -1.19 -7.79 -33.33
C GLY A 198 -0.03 -7.07 -34.00
N PHE A 199 1.13 -7.73 -34.05
CA PHE A 199 2.31 -7.21 -34.74
C PHE A 199 2.51 -7.83 -36.13
N GLY A 200 1.81 -8.90 -36.47
CA GLY A 200 2.09 -9.68 -37.69
C GLY A 200 3.55 -10.10 -37.75
N SER A 201 4.20 -9.87 -38.90
CA SER A 201 5.60 -10.18 -39.15
C SER A 201 6.58 -9.03 -38.82
N SER A 202 6.08 -7.90 -38.30
CA SER A 202 6.89 -6.67 -38.16
C SER A 202 7.94 -6.72 -37.04
N HIS A 203 7.86 -7.70 -36.13
CA HIS A 203 8.76 -7.85 -34.97
C HIS A 203 9.32 -9.30 -34.90
N PRO A 204 10.17 -9.71 -35.86
CA PRO A 204 10.79 -11.02 -35.86
C PRO A 204 11.81 -11.14 -34.72
N VAL A 205 11.88 -12.30 -34.07
CA VAL A 205 12.92 -12.62 -33.06
C VAL A 205 14.15 -13.25 -33.70
N ALA A 206 14.01 -13.78 -34.91
CA ALA A 206 15.11 -14.34 -35.68
C ALA A 206 14.90 -14.07 -37.19
N PRO A 207 15.99 -13.94 -37.96
CA PRO A 207 15.91 -13.78 -39.42
C PRO A 207 15.29 -15.03 -40.06
N GLU A 208 14.34 -14.85 -40.97
CA GLU A 208 13.59 -15.97 -41.56
C GLU A 208 14.31 -16.64 -42.73
N LYS A 209 15.39 -16.04 -43.20
CA LYS A 209 16.20 -16.53 -44.31
C LYS A 209 17.67 -16.48 -43.94
N ASP A 210 18.46 -17.39 -44.49
CA ASP A 210 19.92 -17.36 -44.39
C ASP A 210 20.53 -16.27 -45.29
N ALA A 211 21.87 -16.16 -45.30
CA ALA A 211 22.59 -15.18 -46.12
C ALA A 211 22.41 -15.41 -47.63
N GLN A 212 21.99 -16.61 -48.05
CA GLN A 212 21.74 -17.01 -49.42
C GLN A 212 20.26 -16.84 -49.82
N GLY A 213 19.40 -16.47 -48.87
CA GLY A 213 17.96 -16.27 -49.08
C GLY A 213 17.10 -17.53 -48.90
N ASN A 214 17.67 -18.65 -48.44
CA ASN A 214 16.90 -19.87 -48.20
C ASN A 214 16.09 -19.75 -46.89
N PRO A 215 14.84 -20.24 -46.86
CA PRO A 215 14.02 -20.21 -45.64
C PRO A 215 14.63 -20.99 -44.48
N LEU A 216 14.65 -20.38 -43.30
CA LEU A 216 15.06 -20.98 -42.04
C LEU A 216 13.81 -21.34 -41.23
N GLU A 217 13.29 -22.56 -41.40
CA GLU A 217 12.01 -22.96 -40.81
C GLU A 217 12.01 -22.92 -39.27
N ILE A 218 13.16 -23.18 -38.63
CA ILE A 218 13.32 -23.06 -37.17
C ILE A 218 13.08 -21.60 -36.74
N ASN A 219 13.60 -20.63 -37.49
CA ASN A 219 13.44 -19.21 -37.16
C ASN A 219 12.02 -18.71 -37.45
N LYS A 220 11.40 -19.20 -38.54
CA LYS A 220 9.99 -18.94 -38.83
C LYS A 220 9.08 -19.48 -37.72
N ALA A 221 9.34 -20.70 -37.25
CA ALA A 221 8.65 -21.28 -36.09
C ALA A 221 8.82 -20.42 -34.83
N ALA A 222 10.02 -19.91 -34.55
CA ALA A 222 10.27 -19.00 -33.44
C ALA A 222 9.54 -17.64 -33.58
N ASN A 223 9.38 -17.15 -34.82
CA ASN A 223 8.65 -15.91 -35.10
C ASN A 223 7.13 -16.07 -34.92
N ARG A 224 6.58 -17.26 -35.24
CA ARG A 224 5.19 -17.63 -34.95
C ARG A 224 5.01 -17.88 -33.45
N ARG A 225 4.64 -16.83 -32.71
CA ARG A 225 4.52 -16.88 -31.24
C ARG A 225 3.42 -15.97 -30.73
N VAL A 226 3.00 -16.22 -29.50
CA VAL A 226 2.24 -15.25 -28.70
C VAL A 226 3.06 -14.89 -27.48
N VAL A 227 3.14 -13.61 -27.17
CA VAL A 227 3.84 -13.10 -26.01
C VAL A 227 2.83 -12.44 -25.08
N VAL A 228 2.80 -12.83 -23.82
CA VAL A 228 2.03 -12.15 -22.79
C VAL A 228 3.00 -11.31 -21.96
N GLN A 229 2.90 -9.99 -22.11
CA GLN A 229 3.63 -9.01 -21.32
C GLN A 229 2.79 -8.63 -20.10
N VAL A 230 3.32 -8.85 -18.91
CA VAL A 230 2.67 -8.53 -17.64
C VAL A 230 3.46 -7.42 -16.99
N LYS A 231 2.97 -6.20 -17.13
CA LYS A 231 3.56 -5.02 -16.50
C LYS A 231 3.11 -4.97 -15.05
N LEU A 232 4.08 -5.00 -14.13
CA LEU A 232 3.84 -4.80 -12.71
C LEU A 232 4.00 -3.31 -12.39
N LEU A 233 3.16 -2.81 -11.48
CA LEU A 233 3.33 -1.47 -10.91
C LEU A 233 4.74 -1.35 -10.32
N ASP A 234 5.35 -0.18 -10.51
CA ASP A 234 6.58 0.14 -9.81
C ASP A 234 6.37 -0.02 -8.28
N PRO A 235 7.30 -0.64 -7.53
CA PRO A 235 7.16 -0.82 -6.09
C PRO A 235 6.85 0.47 -5.32
N GLU A 236 7.43 1.61 -5.72
CA GLU A 236 7.14 2.91 -5.10
C GLU A 236 5.72 3.38 -5.42
N GLU A 237 5.28 3.23 -6.65
CA GLU A 237 3.93 3.59 -7.07
C GLU A 237 2.88 2.70 -6.40
N ALA A 238 3.12 1.39 -6.36
CA ALA A 238 2.31 0.42 -5.63
C ALA A 238 2.19 0.82 -4.15
N TYR A 239 3.29 1.20 -3.51
CA TYR A 239 3.29 1.68 -2.14
C TYR A 239 2.49 2.98 -1.97
N ARG A 240 2.67 3.96 -2.87
CA ARG A 240 1.92 5.22 -2.83
C ARG A 240 0.41 4.99 -2.94
N LEU A 241 -0.01 4.12 -3.85
CA LEU A 241 -1.42 3.76 -4.01
C LEU A 241 -1.97 3.06 -2.76
N GLN A 242 -1.19 2.17 -2.15
CA GLN A 242 -1.58 1.51 -0.90
C GLN A 242 -1.75 2.52 0.24
N GLN A 243 -0.81 3.47 0.39
CA GLN A 243 -0.90 4.54 1.39
C GLN A 243 -2.13 5.42 1.17
N GLN A 244 -2.46 5.75 -0.07
CA GLN A 244 -3.67 6.51 -0.39
C GLN A 244 -4.94 5.74 -0.04
N GLN A 245 -5.00 4.44 -0.33
CA GLN A 245 -6.14 3.60 0.03
C GLN A 245 -6.30 3.49 1.55
N PHE A 246 -5.21 3.28 2.28
CA PHE A 246 -5.21 3.22 3.73
C PHE A 246 -5.66 4.54 4.35
N LYS A 247 -5.13 5.69 3.88
CA LYS A 247 -5.59 7.01 4.32
C LYS A 247 -7.08 7.22 4.07
N LYS A 248 -7.59 6.82 2.89
CA LYS A 248 -9.04 6.89 2.58
C LYS A 248 -9.89 6.02 3.50
N GLN A 249 -9.41 4.84 3.88
CA GLN A 249 -10.10 3.96 4.84
C GLN A 249 -10.14 4.57 6.24
N LEU A 250 -8.99 5.07 6.74
CA LEU A 250 -8.91 5.77 8.01
C LEU A 250 -9.90 6.95 8.07
N THR A 251 -9.94 7.78 7.01
CA THR A 251 -10.88 8.91 6.96
C THR A 251 -12.34 8.45 6.99
N LYS A 252 -12.69 7.35 6.30
CA LYS A 252 -14.04 6.80 6.33
C LYS A 252 -14.45 6.31 7.72
N GLU A 253 -13.56 5.58 8.40
CA GLU A 253 -13.81 5.09 9.76
C GLU A 253 -13.95 6.24 10.76
N GLU A 254 -13.13 7.28 10.63
CA GLU A 254 -13.18 8.45 11.49
C GLU A 254 -14.49 9.23 11.31
N VAL A 255 -14.95 9.40 10.07
CA VAL A 255 -16.27 9.98 9.76
C VAL A 255 -17.41 9.14 10.36
N GLU A 256 -17.34 7.82 10.24
CA GLU A 256 -18.36 6.93 10.82
C GLU A 256 -18.38 6.97 12.34
N ARG A 257 -17.19 7.03 12.97
CA ARG A 257 -17.04 7.17 14.42
C ARG A 257 -17.64 8.49 14.90
N GLN A 258 -17.34 9.60 14.23
CA GLN A 258 -17.92 10.91 14.58
C GLN A 258 -19.43 10.91 14.44
N LYS A 259 -19.98 10.26 13.41
CA LYS A 259 -21.43 10.13 13.24
C LYS A 259 -22.08 9.38 14.41
N LYS A 260 -21.51 8.25 14.83
CA LYS A 260 -22.00 7.46 15.98
C LYS A 260 -21.92 8.26 17.28
N GLU A 261 -20.86 9.04 17.46
CA GLU A 261 -20.68 9.89 18.64
C GLU A 261 -21.75 10.99 18.69
N ASN A 262 -22.02 11.66 17.56
CA ASN A 262 -23.07 12.66 17.45
C ASN A 262 -24.46 12.04 17.74
N GLU A 263 -24.77 10.86 17.20
CA GLU A 263 -26.03 10.15 17.49
C GLU A 263 -26.17 9.78 18.97
N LEU A 264 -25.06 9.40 19.63
CA LEU A 264 -25.06 9.10 21.06
C LEU A 264 -25.31 10.36 21.89
N GLN A 265 -24.68 11.49 21.52
CA GLN A 265 -24.91 12.77 22.17
C GLN A 265 -26.37 13.21 22.06
N ASP A 266 -27.01 13.04 20.91
CA ASP A 266 -28.43 13.40 20.73
C ASP A 266 -29.35 12.49 21.56
N LYS A 267 -29.05 11.19 21.63
CA LYS A 267 -29.76 10.26 22.54
C LYS A 267 -29.58 10.64 24.00
N MET A 268 -28.37 11.02 24.42
CA MET A 268 -28.10 11.48 25.78
C MET A 268 -28.84 12.79 26.11
N LYS A 269 -28.88 13.75 25.19
CA LYS A 269 -29.68 14.98 25.35
C LYS A 269 -31.16 14.66 25.53
N LEU A 270 -31.72 13.78 24.69
CA LEU A 270 -33.12 13.36 24.80
C LEU A 270 -33.40 12.64 26.12
N ALA A 271 -32.51 11.73 26.53
CA ALA A 271 -32.62 11.03 27.80
C ALA A 271 -32.58 12.00 28.99
N LYS A 272 -31.72 13.03 28.93
CA LYS A 272 -31.65 14.07 29.96
C LYS A 272 -32.96 14.85 30.07
N VAL A 273 -33.54 15.28 28.94
CA VAL A 273 -34.84 15.97 28.93
C VAL A 273 -35.94 15.10 29.54
N ARG A 274 -36.02 13.82 29.12
CA ARG A 274 -37.01 12.87 29.66
C ARG A 274 -36.82 12.62 31.16
N PHE A 275 -35.57 12.57 31.62
CA PHE A 275 -35.25 12.42 33.04
C PHE A 275 -35.68 13.64 33.85
N GLU A 276 -35.43 14.85 33.36
CA GLU A 276 -35.86 16.10 33.99
C GLU A 276 -37.41 16.19 34.07
N GLU A 277 -38.11 15.82 33.00
CA GLU A 277 -39.57 15.73 32.99
C GLU A 277 -40.11 14.71 34.00
N ALA A 278 -39.49 13.53 34.09
CA ALA A 278 -39.87 12.50 35.04
C ALA A 278 -39.65 12.97 36.49
N GLN A 279 -38.52 13.62 36.77
CA GLN A 279 -38.27 14.23 38.08
C GLN A 279 -39.29 15.31 38.43
N ARG A 280 -39.70 16.13 37.46
CA ARG A 280 -40.72 17.16 37.67
C ARG A 280 -42.06 16.52 38.04
N LYS A 281 -42.51 15.53 37.27
CA LYS A 281 -43.75 14.78 37.57
C LYS A 281 -43.71 14.14 38.95
N TYR A 282 -42.59 13.55 39.33
CA TYR A 282 -42.43 12.94 40.65
C TYR A 282 -42.51 13.98 41.78
N ARG A 283 -41.89 15.16 41.61
CA ARG A 283 -42.01 16.26 42.59
C ARG A 283 -43.44 16.75 42.73
N GLU A 284 -44.15 16.93 41.62
CA GLU A 284 -45.56 17.34 41.60
C GLU A 284 -46.44 16.31 42.34
N GLN A 285 -46.25 15.01 42.06
CA GLN A 285 -46.95 13.93 42.76
C GLN A 285 -46.66 13.89 44.27
N ALA A 286 -45.39 14.05 44.65
CA ALA A 286 -44.99 14.08 46.06
C ALA A 286 -45.59 15.28 46.81
N GLU A 287 -45.64 16.45 46.16
CA GLU A 287 -46.30 17.64 46.70
C GLU A 287 -47.80 17.45 46.85
N GLN A 288 -48.46 16.88 45.85
CA GLN A 288 -49.90 16.58 45.88
C GLN A 288 -50.23 15.62 47.02
N LYS A 289 -49.45 14.55 47.18
CA LYS A 289 -49.60 13.60 48.29
C LYS A 289 -49.41 14.25 49.67
N ARG A 290 -48.48 15.21 49.79
CA ARG A 290 -48.32 16.00 51.02
C ARG A 290 -49.54 16.88 51.31
N LYS A 291 -50.09 17.55 50.29
CA LYS A 291 -51.31 18.37 50.42
C LYS A 291 -52.50 17.51 50.86
N GLU A 292 -52.69 16.33 50.27
CA GLU A 292 -53.74 15.38 50.66
C GLU A 292 -53.60 14.92 52.13
N GLN A 293 -52.39 14.56 52.56
CA GLN A 293 -52.13 14.19 53.97
C GLN A 293 -52.45 15.34 54.94
N GLN A 294 -52.14 16.58 54.54
CA GLN A 294 -52.41 17.76 55.35
C GLN A 294 -53.92 18.06 55.42
N LEU A 295 -54.65 17.87 54.32
CA LEU A 295 -56.10 18.00 54.27
C LEU A 295 -56.78 16.98 55.18
N GLN A 296 -56.41 15.70 55.10
CA GLN A 296 -56.93 14.65 55.99
C GLN A 296 -56.69 14.96 57.47
N LYS A 297 -55.54 15.58 57.80
CA LYS A 297 -55.24 15.98 59.17
C LYS A 297 -56.15 17.13 59.64
N LEU A 298 -56.43 18.10 58.76
CA LEU A 298 -57.37 19.19 59.02
C LEU A 298 -58.81 18.69 59.18
N GLU A 299 -59.27 17.78 58.32
CA GLU A 299 -60.60 17.17 58.41
C GLU A 299 -60.81 16.47 59.76
N LYS A 300 -59.83 15.66 60.20
CA LYS A 300 -59.87 15.04 61.53
C LYS A 300 -59.92 16.05 62.67
N GLN A 301 -59.24 17.20 62.53
CA GLN A 301 -59.29 18.27 63.54
C GLN A 301 -60.66 18.94 63.57
N ILE A 302 -61.28 19.19 62.42
CA ILE A 302 -62.63 19.75 62.31
C ILE A 302 -63.64 18.78 62.95
N GLU A 303 -63.60 17.50 62.61
CA GLU A 303 -64.48 16.48 63.19
C GLU A 303 -64.33 16.39 64.72
N ALA A 304 -63.09 16.47 65.23
CA ALA A 304 -62.82 16.53 66.67
C ALA A 304 -63.37 17.79 67.34
N LEU A 305 -63.37 18.93 66.64
CA LEU A 305 -63.98 20.18 67.13
C LEU A 305 -65.50 20.08 67.13
N GLU A 306 -66.12 19.58 66.05
CA GLU A 306 -67.57 19.41 65.94
C GLU A 306 -68.14 18.46 67.01
N THR A 307 -67.45 17.34 67.26
CA THR A 307 -67.81 16.41 68.35
C THR A 307 -67.69 17.09 69.72
N LYS A 308 -66.68 17.92 69.94
CA LYS A 308 -66.56 18.76 71.14
C LYS A 308 -67.72 19.75 71.25
N THR A 309 -68.08 20.46 70.18
CA THR A 309 -69.17 21.44 70.16
C THR A 309 -70.51 20.78 70.48
N LYS A 310 -70.82 19.63 69.86
CA LYS A 310 -72.00 18.83 70.18
C LYS A 310 -72.04 18.37 71.64
N SER A 311 -70.88 18.00 72.20
CA SER A 311 -70.77 17.67 73.63
C SER A 311 -71.05 18.87 74.54
N TYR A 312 -70.61 20.07 74.15
CA TYR A 312 -70.91 21.28 74.90
C TYR A 312 -72.39 21.68 74.80
N GLU A 313 -73.01 21.54 73.63
CA GLU A 313 -74.44 21.78 73.43
C GLU A 313 -75.31 20.81 74.24
N GLN A 314 -74.96 19.52 74.29
CA GLN A 314 -75.65 18.53 75.14
C GLN A 314 -75.51 18.80 76.64
N LYS A 315 -74.45 19.48 77.08
CA LYS A 315 -74.27 19.87 78.49
C LYS A 315 -74.99 21.17 78.86
N ALA A 316 -75.48 21.92 77.87
CA ALA A 316 -76.17 23.19 78.05
C ALA A 316 -77.70 23.04 78.05
N GLN A 317 -78.23 21.87 77.68
CA GLN A 317 -79.63 21.45 77.84
C GLN A 317 -79.83 20.69 79.15
#